data_AF-A0A8S8E1G8-F1
#
_entry.id   AF-A0A8S8E1G8-F1
#
_cell.length_a   1.000
_cell.length_b   1.000
_cell.length_c   1.000
_cell.angle_alpha   90.00
_cell.angle_beta   90.00
_cell.angle_gamma   90.00
#
_symmetry.space_group_name_H-M   'P 1'
#
loop_
_entity.id
_entity.type
_entity.pdbx_description
1 polymer ?
#
loop_
_entity_poly.entity_id
_entity_poly.type
_entity_poly.pdbx_seq_one_letter_code
_entity_poly.pdbx_strand_id
1 'polypeptide(L)'
;MKKFHLSLCLGALTLLFSACSVSQLSNIGSNKELLVNESLPKINNLKSLSDISNIAFEWDPLYDDNIKGFYLYRSNDANPEFKLVGTIKNKFQTHYVDAKLEPNTKYYYMMRSFNDQGHISEDGKVIEVKTMPRLEAIPFAQAITNLPSRIKLIWRPHPDPRVASYIIERAKADGQEFKKIAEVKNRLNAEFIDEDLKPEESFNYRIIAVGFDGVQSQPSSILNSTSKALPPQVEHLNASLDGANKVVLTWDTPKYKDFSYYKVYSTSSSFLPYTLLAKTEQNSYEDIVEGAAKSKYYKVTMVDIDELESPMPKDGVEGKTLGIPSSPSIILAQSTSDGIDLEWVDNDSRAVEYEVRRYGGDQNAIFKGVKEKRLKDIKALPGVEYSYEVIAIDSVGLRSEPSKKVKAKQ
;
A
#
# COMPACT_ATOMS: atom_id res chain seq x y z
N MET A 1 14.71 43.82 -40.09
CA MET A 1 13.65 44.25 -41.02
C MET A 1 12.32 44.27 -40.28
N LYS A 2 11.63 45.42 -40.30
CA LYS A 2 10.22 45.73 -39.92
C LYS A 2 9.79 45.32 -38.49
N LYS A 3 9.86 46.18 -37.46
CA LYS A 3 9.02 47.36 -37.09
C LYS A 3 7.51 47.11 -37.18
N PHE A 4 6.81 47.15 -36.03
CA PHE A 4 5.59 47.94 -35.85
C PHE A 4 5.41 48.28 -34.35
N HIS A 5 5.40 49.57 -34.05
CA HIS A 5 4.91 50.17 -32.81
C HIS A 5 3.40 50.35 -32.93
N LEU A 6 2.66 50.13 -31.85
CA LEU A 6 1.44 50.89 -31.59
C LEU A 6 1.22 51.04 -30.08
N SER A 7 1.25 52.29 -29.64
CA SER A 7 0.90 52.78 -28.32
C SER A 7 -0.62 52.98 -28.26
N LEU A 8 -1.29 52.69 -27.14
CA LEU A 8 -2.41 53.54 -26.67
C LEU A 8 -2.86 53.22 -25.22
N CYS A 9 -2.83 54.29 -24.43
CA CYS A 9 -3.78 54.72 -23.39
C CYS A 9 -4.10 53.84 -22.17
N LEU A 10 -3.49 54.25 -21.05
CA LEU A 10 -4.01 54.19 -19.69
C LEU A 10 -5.34 54.99 -19.59
N GLY A 11 -6.41 54.34 -19.13
CA GLY A 11 -7.69 54.98 -18.79
C GLY A 11 -8.13 54.52 -17.40
N ALA A 12 -8.30 55.48 -16.50
CA ALA A 12 -8.67 55.29 -15.10
C ALA A 12 -10.04 54.60 -14.95
N LEU A 13 -10.11 53.63 -14.03
CA LEU A 13 -11.34 52.94 -13.66
C LEU A 13 -11.83 53.49 -12.31
N THR A 14 -12.71 54.49 -12.36
CA THR A 14 -13.60 54.86 -11.25
C THR A 14 -14.97 54.29 -11.55
N LEU A 15 -15.38 53.24 -10.83
CA LEU A 15 -16.73 52.69 -10.90
C LEU A 15 -17.49 53.01 -9.60
N LEU A 16 -18.50 53.85 -9.83
CA LEU A 16 -19.59 54.28 -8.99
C LEU A 16 -20.20 53.14 -8.16
N PHE A 17 -20.28 53.35 -6.85
CA PHE A 17 -21.21 52.62 -5.98
C PHE A 17 -22.63 53.04 -6.37
N SER A 18 -23.29 52.19 -7.17
CA SER A 18 -24.70 52.34 -7.47
C SER A 18 -25.51 51.82 -6.28
N ALA A 19 -26.28 52.74 -5.71
CA ALA A 19 -27.28 52.48 -4.70
C ALA A 19 -28.33 51.50 -5.25
N CYS A 20 -28.25 50.24 -4.84
CA CYS A 20 -29.43 49.38 -4.80
C CYS A 20 -30.13 49.65 -3.46
N SER A 21 -31.26 50.34 -3.59
CA SER A 21 -32.28 50.47 -2.57
C SER A 21 -32.51 49.13 -1.88
N VAL A 22 -32.33 49.16 -0.56
CA VAL A 22 -32.92 48.17 0.33
C VAL A 22 -34.43 48.24 0.08
N SER A 23 -34.93 47.28 -0.69
CA SER A 23 -36.35 46.97 -0.70
C SER A 23 -36.67 46.44 0.68
N GLN A 24 -37.13 47.34 1.55
CA GLN A 24 -37.98 46.98 2.66
C GLN A 24 -39.22 46.31 2.06
N LEU A 25 -39.14 45.01 1.84
CA LEU A 25 -40.31 44.16 1.96
C LEU A 25 -40.66 44.17 3.44
N SER A 26 -41.46 45.17 3.81
CA SER A 26 -42.37 45.08 4.93
C SER A 26 -43.16 43.78 4.76
N ASN A 27 -42.66 42.73 5.40
CA ASN A 27 -43.43 41.53 5.60
C ASN A 27 -44.55 41.95 6.54
N ILE A 28 -45.70 42.32 5.96
CA ILE A 28 -46.98 42.43 6.65
C ILE A 28 -47.35 40.99 7.00
N GLY A 29 -46.64 40.42 7.98
CA GLY A 29 -47.17 39.37 8.81
C GLY A 29 -48.26 40.05 9.60
N SER A 30 -49.51 39.80 9.22
CA SER A 30 -50.62 40.02 10.13
C SER A 30 -50.27 39.28 11.43
N ASN A 31 -49.88 40.02 12.47
CA ASN A 31 -50.05 39.56 13.84
C ASN A 31 -51.55 39.48 14.04
N LYS A 32 -52.17 38.41 13.53
CA LYS A 32 -53.52 38.04 13.92
C LYS A 32 -53.37 37.65 15.38
N GLU A 33 -53.67 38.59 16.28
CA GLU A 33 -53.76 38.31 17.70
C GLU A 33 -54.68 37.10 17.86
N LEU A 34 -54.11 36.01 18.38
CA LEU A 34 -54.86 34.79 18.62
C LEU A 34 -55.83 35.09 19.76
N LEU A 35 -57.13 35.06 19.46
CA LEU A 35 -58.17 35.30 20.44
C LEU A 35 -58.25 34.12 21.41
N VAL A 36 -58.19 34.42 22.71
CA VAL A 36 -58.32 33.41 23.77
C VAL A 36 -59.80 33.05 23.94
N ASN A 37 -60.09 31.75 23.96
CA ASN A 37 -61.39 31.20 24.30
C ASN A 37 -61.26 30.36 25.59
N GLU A 38 -61.81 30.88 26.68
CA GLU A 38 -61.79 30.24 28.00
C GLU A 38 -62.53 28.90 28.05
N SER A 39 -63.41 28.61 27.07
CA SER A 39 -64.09 27.33 26.99
C SER A 39 -63.20 26.20 26.47
N LEU A 40 -62.03 26.52 25.89
CA LEU A 40 -61.10 25.50 25.39
C LEU A 40 -60.24 24.97 26.54
N PRO A 41 -60.09 23.64 26.67
CA PRO A 41 -59.33 23.06 27.77
C PRO A 41 -57.83 23.38 27.67
N LYS A 42 -57.25 23.72 28.82
CA LYS A 42 -55.81 23.97 28.98
C LYS A 42 -55.02 22.66 29.06
N ILE A 43 -53.77 22.71 28.61
CA ILE A 43 -52.85 21.59 28.72
C ILE A 43 -52.02 21.75 30.00
N ASN A 44 -52.43 21.04 31.06
CA ASN A 44 -51.79 21.15 32.38
C ASN A 44 -50.67 20.12 32.59
N ASN A 45 -50.68 19.04 31.83
CA ASN A 45 -49.75 17.93 31.95
C ASN A 45 -49.02 17.73 30.62
N LEU A 46 -47.87 18.37 30.51
CA LEU A 46 -46.93 18.19 29.41
C LEU A 46 -45.71 17.45 29.96
N LYS A 47 -45.56 16.19 29.57
CA LYS A 47 -44.37 15.38 29.86
C LYS A 47 -43.35 15.57 28.75
N SER A 48 -42.09 15.39 29.07
CA SER A 48 -40.99 15.51 28.12
C SER A 48 -39.94 14.42 28.30
N LEU A 49 -39.34 14.01 27.18
CA LEU A 49 -38.14 13.19 27.12
C LEU A 49 -37.12 13.91 26.24
N SER A 50 -35.97 14.29 26.81
CA SER A 50 -34.93 14.99 26.06
C SER A 50 -33.89 14.05 25.46
N ASP A 51 -33.30 14.48 24.35
CA ASP A 51 -32.13 13.92 23.69
C ASP A 51 -31.07 15.02 23.47
N ILE A 52 -30.00 14.74 22.73
CA ILE A 52 -28.93 15.70 22.42
C ILE A 52 -29.46 16.88 21.60
N SER A 53 -30.27 16.61 20.58
CA SER A 53 -30.82 17.63 19.66
C SER A 53 -32.33 17.62 19.51
N ASN A 54 -33.05 16.85 20.35
CA ASN A 54 -34.49 16.68 20.24
C ASN A 54 -35.13 16.68 21.63
N ILE A 55 -36.37 17.12 21.73
CA ILE A 55 -37.22 16.92 22.91
C ILE A 55 -38.56 16.36 22.42
N ALA A 56 -38.89 15.17 22.89
CA ALA A 56 -40.18 14.54 22.68
C ALA A 56 -41.14 14.96 23.79
N PHE A 57 -42.40 15.18 23.43
CA PHE A 57 -43.48 15.57 24.33
C PHE A 57 -44.61 14.56 24.30
N GLU A 58 -45.25 14.38 25.45
CA GLU A 58 -46.48 13.62 25.62
C GLU A 58 -47.44 14.46 26.49
N TRP A 59 -48.72 14.51 26.10
CA TRP A 59 -49.77 15.15 26.88
C TRP A 59 -51.02 14.29 26.97
N ASP A 60 -51.85 14.56 27.97
CA ASP A 60 -53.11 13.84 28.17
C ASP A 60 -54.06 14.08 26.97
N PRO A 61 -54.73 13.03 26.46
CA PRO A 61 -55.66 13.18 25.35
C PRO A 61 -56.84 14.07 25.72
N LEU A 62 -57.18 15.02 24.84
CA LEU A 62 -58.35 15.89 25.00
C LEU A 62 -59.37 15.58 23.91
N TYR A 63 -60.54 15.06 24.31
CA TYR A 63 -61.59 14.62 23.39
C TYR A 63 -62.71 15.65 23.15
N ASP A 64 -62.51 16.91 23.56
CA ASP A 64 -63.47 17.98 23.32
C ASP A 64 -63.67 18.20 21.81
N ASP A 65 -64.93 18.25 21.37
CA ASP A 65 -65.28 18.44 19.96
C ASP A 65 -64.93 19.82 19.41
N ASN A 66 -64.74 20.80 20.29
CA ASN A 66 -64.32 22.14 19.92
C ASN A 66 -62.80 22.24 19.67
N ILE A 67 -62.02 21.19 19.92
CA ILE A 67 -60.58 21.18 19.65
C ILE A 67 -60.34 20.70 18.22
N LYS A 68 -59.61 21.49 17.46
CA LYS A 68 -59.04 21.09 16.17
C LYS A 68 -57.64 20.51 16.32
N GLY A 69 -56.84 21.06 17.23
CA GLY A 69 -55.47 20.64 17.42
C GLY A 69 -54.75 21.40 18.53
N PHE A 70 -53.43 21.37 18.49
CA PHE A 70 -52.56 21.98 19.50
C PHE A 70 -51.44 22.81 18.90
N TYR A 71 -51.06 23.86 19.61
CA TYR A 71 -49.87 24.66 19.36
C TYR A 71 -48.84 24.38 20.45
N LEU A 72 -47.61 24.06 20.03
CA LEU A 72 -46.45 23.95 20.90
C LEU A 72 -45.59 25.20 20.75
N TYR A 73 -45.30 25.85 21.87
CA TYR A 73 -44.46 27.03 21.94
C TYR A 73 -43.16 26.72 22.69
N ARG A 74 -42.08 27.39 22.29
CA ARG A 74 -40.75 27.29 22.89
C ARG A 74 -40.15 28.68 23.16
N SER A 75 -39.47 28.83 24.29
CA SER A 75 -38.57 29.95 24.60
C SER A 75 -37.19 29.43 24.98
N ASN A 76 -36.15 30.24 24.72
CA ASN A 76 -34.78 29.96 25.16
C ASN A 76 -34.46 30.62 26.52
N ASP A 77 -35.31 31.54 26.97
CA ASP A 77 -35.15 32.30 28.21
C ASP A 77 -36.31 32.03 29.17
N ALA A 78 -36.06 32.21 30.46
CA ALA A 78 -37.11 32.12 31.49
C ALA A 78 -38.19 33.21 31.34
N ASN A 79 -37.93 34.23 30.51
CA ASN A 79 -38.89 35.27 30.14
C ASN A 79 -39.75 34.83 28.93
N PRO A 80 -41.03 35.24 28.86
CA PRO A 80 -42.06 34.53 28.10
C PRO A 80 -42.17 34.95 26.62
N GLU A 81 -41.06 35.24 25.93
CA GLU A 81 -41.09 35.40 24.46
C GLU A 81 -41.17 34.02 23.77
N PHE A 82 -42.30 33.37 23.97
CA PHE A 82 -42.63 32.07 23.41
C PHE A 82 -42.86 32.16 21.90
N LYS A 83 -42.11 31.36 21.13
CA LYS A 83 -42.27 31.21 19.68
C LYS A 83 -43.01 29.94 19.38
N LEU A 84 -43.94 29.99 18.42
CA LEU A 84 -44.61 28.80 17.93
C LEU A 84 -43.60 27.91 17.20
N VAL A 85 -43.42 26.67 17.68
CA VAL A 85 -42.49 25.68 17.09
C VAL A 85 -43.19 24.47 16.50
N GLY A 86 -44.45 24.23 16.88
CA GLY A 86 -45.22 23.11 16.35
C GLY A 86 -46.72 23.39 16.25
N THR A 87 -47.32 22.97 15.13
CA THR A 87 -48.78 22.94 14.94
C THR A 87 -49.23 21.50 14.74
N ILE A 88 -49.89 20.95 15.75
CA ILE A 88 -50.45 19.60 15.76
C ILE A 88 -51.89 19.68 15.30
N LYS A 89 -52.16 19.30 14.05
CA LYS A 89 -53.48 19.49 13.42
C LYS A 89 -54.52 18.40 13.73
N ASN A 90 -54.09 17.31 14.36
CA ASN A 90 -54.97 16.20 14.71
C ASN A 90 -55.24 16.23 16.21
N LYS A 91 -56.50 16.48 16.61
CA LYS A 91 -56.92 16.52 18.01
C LYS A 91 -56.67 15.22 18.79
N PHE A 92 -56.52 14.08 18.09
CA PHE A 92 -56.22 12.78 18.70
C PHE A 92 -54.72 12.49 18.85
N GLN A 93 -53.83 13.35 18.33
CA GLN A 93 -52.39 13.19 18.54
C GLN A 93 -52.05 13.62 19.97
N THR A 94 -51.24 12.79 20.64
CA THR A 94 -50.78 13.00 22.03
C THR A 94 -49.27 13.12 22.16
N HIS A 95 -48.57 13.10 21.02
CA HIS A 95 -47.10 13.11 20.97
C HIS A 95 -46.60 14.06 19.91
N TYR A 96 -45.48 14.72 20.19
CA TYR A 96 -44.78 15.59 19.24
C TYR A 96 -43.29 15.61 19.57
N VAL A 97 -42.43 15.82 18.56
CA VAL A 97 -40.99 15.98 18.74
C VAL A 97 -40.57 17.33 18.21
N ASP A 98 -40.00 18.16 19.08
CA ASP A 98 -39.23 19.33 18.64
C ASP A 98 -37.78 18.88 18.37
N ALA A 99 -37.28 19.18 17.18
CA ALA A 99 -36.03 18.66 16.65
C ALA A 99 -35.08 19.80 16.26
N LYS A 100 -33.81 19.45 16.01
CA LYS A 100 -32.74 20.41 15.64
C LYS A 100 -32.49 21.46 16.73
N LEU A 101 -32.54 21.02 17.99
CA LEU A 101 -32.20 21.82 19.16
C LEU A 101 -30.70 21.86 19.38
N GLU A 102 -30.23 22.92 20.04
CA GLU A 102 -28.84 23.03 20.48
C GLU A 102 -28.60 22.09 21.67
N PRO A 103 -27.49 21.32 21.68
CA PRO A 103 -27.12 20.48 22.81
C PRO A 103 -26.83 21.26 24.09
N ASN A 104 -26.96 20.59 25.24
CA ASN A 104 -26.73 21.15 26.58
C ASN A 104 -27.48 22.47 26.86
N THR A 105 -28.60 22.72 26.19
CA THR A 105 -29.32 23.99 26.21
C THR A 105 -30.64 23.84 26.96
N LYS A 106 -30.96 24.82 27.80
CA LYS A 106 -32.25 24.89 28.49
C LYS A 106 -33.29 25.51 27.57
N TYR A 107 -34.47 24.92 27.54
CA TYR A 107 -35.63 25.39 26.80
C TYR A 107 -36.86 25.39 27.70
N TYR A 108 -37.77 26.32 27.46
CA TYR A 108 -39.06 26.40 28.13
C TYR A 108 -40.14 26.11 27.12
N TYR A 109 -41.08 25.24 27.47
CA TYR A 109 -42.18 24.83 26.59
C TYR A 109 -43.54 25.06 27.22
N MET A 110 -44.50 25.38 26.37
CA MET A 110 -45.90 25.55 26.75
C MET A 110 -46.79 25.10 25.58
N MET A 111 -47.95 24.53 25.88
CA MET A 111 -48.95 24.14 24.88
C MET A 111 -50.28 24.87 25.07
N ARG A 112 -50.96 25.13 23.95
CA ARG A 112 -52.34 25.61 23.90
C ARG A 112 -53.15 24.73 22.93
N SER A 113 -54.43 24.50 23.21
CA SER A 113 -55.34 23.90 22.23
C SER A 113 -55.91 24.99 21.31
N PHE A 114 -56.35 24.64 20.11
CA PHE A 114 -57.03 25.58 19.21
C PHE A 114 -58.23 24.96 18.52
N ASN A 115 -59.23 25.78 18.18
CA ASN A 115 -60.46 25.35 17.50
C ASN A 115 -60.44 25.64 15.98
N ASP A 116 -61.52 25.26 15.27
CA ASP A 116 -61.64 25.49 13.82
C ASP A 116 -61.65 26.97 13.41
N GLN A 117 -61.95 27.89 14.33
CA GLN A 117 -61.91 29.34 14.12
C GLN A 117 -60.50 29.92 14.34
N GLY A 118 -59.58 29.13 14.88
CA GLY A 118 -58.22 29.55 15.26
C GLY A 118 -58.14 30.25 16.61
N HIS A 119 -59.21 30.21 17.43
CA HIS A 119 -59.15 30.64 18.82
C HIS A 119 -58.35 29.62 19.63
N ILE A 120 -57.66 30.09 20.67
CA ILE A 120 -56.74 29.30 21.49
C ILE A 120 -57.23 29.18 22.93
N SER A 121 -56.86 28.11 23.63
CA SER A 121 -57.02 28.05 25.08
C SER A 121 -56.16 29.09 25.78
N GLU A 122 -56.42 29.30 27.06
CA GLU A 122 -55.44 29.89 27.97
C GLU A 122 -54.13 29.08 28.01
N ASP A 123 -53.10 29.68 28.62
CA ASP A 123 -51.78 29.09 28.79
C ASP A 123 -51.82 27.76 29.54
N GLY A 124 -51.19 26.75 28.92
CA GLY A 124 -50.83 25.53 29.60
C GLY A 124 -49.70 25.75 30.60
N LYS A 125 -49.36 24.71 31.35
CA LYS A 125 -48.24 24.75 32.29
C LYS A 125 -46.91 24.88 31.53
N VAL A 126 -46.09 25.86 31.92
CA VAL A 126 -44.71 25.98 31.42
C VAL A 126 -43.83 24.90 32.04
N ILE A 127 -43.06 24.19 31.22
CA ILE A 127 -42.05 23.22 31.66
C ILE A 127 -40.65 23.65 31.20
N GLU A 128 -39.66 23.46 32.07
CA GLU A 128 -38.23 23.63 31.74
C GLU A 128 -37.66 22.26 31.36
N VAL A 129 -37.01 22.17 30.20
CA VAL A 129 -36.37 20.95 29.71
C VAL A 129 -34.99 21.28 29.18
N LYS A 130 -33.98 20.48 29.55
CA LYS A 130 -32.61 20.66 29.08
C LYS A 130 -32.24 19.53 28.10
N THR A 131 -31.72 19.89 26.93
CA THR A 131 -31.13 18.91 26.01
C THR A 131 -29.85 18.33 26.60
N MET A 132 -29.52 17.11 26.20
CA MET A 132 -28.31 16.44 26.71
C MET A 132 -27.04 17.07 26.13
N PRO A 133 -25.87 16.95 26.81
CA PRO A 133 -24.60 17.37 26.24
C PRO A 133 -24.22 16.52 25.02
N ARG A 134 -23.40 17.12 24.13
CA ARG A 134 -22.76 16.41 23.02
C ARG A 134 -21.91 15.26 23.55
N LEU A 135 -21.65 14.30 22.68
CA LEU A 135 -20.69 13.25 22.94
C LEU A 135 -19.28 13.86 23.05
N GLU A 136 -18.57 13.47 24.10
CA GLU A 136 -17.16 13.80 24.26
C GLU A 136 -16.31 13.06 23.22
N ALA A 137 -15.09 13.55 22.97
CA ALA A 137 -14.14 12.81 22.17
C ALA A 137 -13.79 11.47 22.86
N ILE A 138 -13.34 10.50 22.05
CA ILE A 138 -12.91 9.20 22.59
C ILE A 138 -11.70 9.41 23.51
N PRO A 139 -11.72 8.86 24.73
CA PRO A 139 -10.75 9.22 25.77
C PRO A 139 -9.33 8.66 25.54
N PHE A 140 -9.20 7.60 24.74
CA PHE A 140 -7.93 6.99 24.41
C PHE A 140 -8.04 6.23 23.09
N ALA A 141 -7.07 6.44 22.22
CA ALA A 141 -6.85 5.64 21.02
C ALA A 141 -5.36 5.51 20.73
N GLN A 142 -4.98 4.43 20.06
CA GLN A 142 -3.62 4.11 19.67
C GLN A 142 -3.60 3.45 18.30
N ALA A 143 -2.61 3.80 17.49
CA ALA A 143 -2.24 3.03 16.31
C ALA A 143 -1.12 2.04 16.65
N ILE A 144 -1.34 0.77 16.34
CA ILE A 144 -0.32 -0.27 16.26
C ILE A 144 0.27 -0.20 14.86
N THR A 145 1.53 0.19 14.83
CA THR A 145 2.29 0.57 13.64
C THR A 145 3.32 -0.52 13.30
N ASN A 146 4.03 -0.39 12.18
CA ASN A 146 5.08 -1.31 11.75
C ASN A 146 4.57 -2.75 11.52
N LEU A 147 3.35 -2.89 11.01
CA LEU A 147 2.77 -4.17 10.59
C LEU A 147 2.85 -4.31 9.05
N PRO A 148 2.99 -5.53 8.52
CA PRO A 148 3.06 -5.77 7.08
C PRO A 148 1.73 -5.42 6.41
N SER A 149 1.78 -4.43 5.52
CA SER A 149 0.64 -3.95 4.72
C SER A 149 -0.60 -3.55 5.50
N ARG A 150 -0.45 -3.13 6.76
CA ARG A 150 -1.59 -2.72 7.61
C ARG A 150 -1.21 -1.82 8.75
N ILE A 151 -2.22 -1.14 9.29
CA ILE A 151 -2.17 -0.40 10.56
C ILE A 151 -3.39 -0.80 11.37
N LYS A 152 -3.20 -1.18 12.64
CA LYS A 152 -4.31 -1.51 13.53
C LYS A 152 -4.58 -0.36 14.47
N LEU A 153 -5.82 0.14 14.48
CA LEU A 153 -6.30 1.12 15.44
C LEU A 153 -7.01 0.39 16.58
N ILE A 154 -6.71 0.78 17.81
CA ILE A 154 -7.42 0.31 19.00
C ILE A 154 -7.78 1.52 19.86
N TRP A 155 -8.98 1.51 20.44
CA TRP A 155 -9.42 2.57 21.34
C TRP A 155 -10.18 1.99 22.52
N ARG A 156 -10.40 2.83 23.54
CA ARG A 156 -11.30 2.46 24.63
C ARG A 156 -12.74 2.68 24.18
N PRO A 157 -13.65 1.70 24.36
CA PRO A 157 -15.09 1.93 24.16
C PRO A 157 -15.55 3.20 24.88
N HIS A 158 -16.30 4.04 24.18
CA HIS A 158 -16.81 5.29 24.75
C HIS A 158 -17.70 4.98 25.97
N PRO A 159 -17.57 5.70 27.10
CA PRO A 159 -18.32 5.39 28.32
C PRO A 159 -19.83 5.66 28.19
N ASP A 160 -20.19 6.60 27.31
CA ASP A 160 -21.59 6.98 27.08
C ASP A 160 -22.36 5.92 26.28
N PRO A 161 -23.46 5.35 26.83
CA PRO A 161 -24.25 4.33 26.16
C PRO A 161 -25.01 4.82 24.93
N ARG A 162 -25.10 6.14 24.69
CA ARG A 162 -25.75 6.73 23.51
C ARG A 162 -24.95 6.54 22.23
N VAL A 163 -23.67 6.18 22.32
CA VAL A 163 -22.82 5.92 21.16
C VAL A 163 -23.27 4.64 20.44
N ALA A 164 -23.53 4.76 19.14
CA ALA A 164 -23.97 3.67 18.26
C ALA A 164 -22.81 3.10 17.41
N SER A 165 -21.92 3.96 16.94
CA SER A 165 -20.80 3.60 16.06
C SER A 165 -19.61 4.55 16.18
N TYR A 166 -18.51 4.20 15.52
CA TYR A 166 -17.31 5.01 15.37
C TYR A 166 -16.98 5.23 13.90
N ILE A 167 -16.78 6.48 13.49
CA ILE A 167 -16.24 6.82 12.17
C ILE A 167 -14.72 6.83 12.27
N ILE A 168 -14.07 6.11 11.36
CA ILE A 168 -12.62 6.12 11.19
C ILE A 168 -12.28 7.02 10.02
N GLU A 169 -11.47 8.05 10.27
CA GLU A 169 -10.96 8.92 9.23
C GLU A 169 -9.45 8.80 9.09
N ARG A 170 -8.96 8.90 7.85
CA ARG A 170 -7.56 8.81 7.48
C ARG A 170 -7.17 10.00 6.61
N ALA A 171 -6.00 10.56 6.88
CA ALA A 171 -5.30 11.53 6.04
C ALA A 171 -3.89 11.01 5.73
N LYS A 172 -3.30 11.46 4.62
CA LYS A 172 -1.85 11.26 4.40
C LYS A 172 -1.06 12.00 5.50
N ALA A 173 0.15 11.55 5.82
CA ALA A 173 0.98 12.16 6.86
C ALA A 173 1.22 13.67 6.67
N ASP A 174 1.34 14.12 5.42
CA ASP A 174 1.53 15.52 5.00
C ASP A 174 0.22 16.27 4.72
N GLY A 175 -0.90 15.56 4.73
CA GLY A 175 -2.22 16.09 4.38
C GLY A 175 -2.98 16.60 5.58
N GLN A 176 -3.79 17.64 5.36
CA GLN A 176 -4.74 18.15 6.36
C GLN A 176 -6.17 17.63 6.14
N GLU A 177 -6.43 17.00 4.98
CA GLU A 177 -7.76 16.51 4.60
C GLU A 177 -7.97 15.07 5.10
N PHE A 178 -8.79 14.92 6.14
CA PHE A 178 -9.25 13.62 6.64
C PHE A 178 -10.44 13.12 5.82
N LYS A 179 -10.42 11.84 5.45
CA LYS A 179 -11.51 11.16 4.74
C LYS A 179 -11.99 9.97 5.54
N LYS A 180 -13.31 9.80 5.63
CA LYS A 180 -13.93 8.59 6.19
C LYS A 180 -13.50 7.37 5.37
N ILE A 181 -12.87 6.40 6.03
CA ILE A 181 -12.49 5.12 5.43
C ILE A 181 -13.34 3.96 5.95
N ALA A 182 -13.94 4.11 7.14
CA ALA A 182 -14.76 3.07 7.72
C ALA A 182 -15.77 3.62 8.74
N GLU A 183 -16.75 2.78 9.08
CA GLU A 183 -17.63 2.95 10.22
C GLU A 183 -17.74 1.64 10.99
N VAL A 184 -17.32 1.65 12.26
CA VAL A 184 -17.36 0.49 13.14
C VAL A 184 -18.61 0.58 13.99
N LYS A 185 -19.58 -0.31 13.73
CA LYS A 185 -20.84 -0.38 14.48
C LYS A 185 -20.63 -1.05 15.84
N ASN A 186 -21.52 -0.72 16.78
CA ASN A 186 -21.53 -1.18 18.17
C ASN A 186 -20.43 -0.52 19.02
N ARG A 187 -20.85 0.20 20.08
CA ARG A 187 -19.99 0.91 21.03
C ARG A 187 -18.86 0.04 21.60
N LEU A 188 -19.10 -1.25 21.82
CA LEU A 188 -18.11 -2.15 22.42
C LEU A 188 -17.11 -2.72 21.42
N ASN A 189 -17.35 -2.55 20.10
CA ASN A 189 -16.39 -2.91 19.07
C ASN A 189 -15.40 -1.75 18.88
N ALA A 190 -14.23 -1.86 19.53
CA ALA A 190 -13.28 -0.76 19.68
C ALA A 190 -11.92 -1.01 19.03
N GLU A 191 -11.94 -1.65 17.86
CA GLU A 191 -10.77 -1.82 17.01
C GLU A 191 -11.13 -1.69 15.52
N PHE A 192 -10.12 -1.36 14.72
CA PHE A 192 -10.19 -1.31 13.27
C PHE A 192 -8.83 -1.66 12.68
N ILE A 193 -8.80 -2.38 11.56
CA ILE A 193 -7.58 -2.73 10.85
C ILE A 193 -7.68 -2.13 9.46
N ASP A 194 -6.78 -1.20 9.16
CA ASP A 194 -6.60 -0.65 7.82
C ASP A 194 -5.63 -1.56 7.06
N GLU A 195 -6.11 -2.23 6.02
CA GLU A 195 -5.38 -3.24 5.25
C GLU A 195 -4.89 -2.69 3.91
N ASP A 196 -4.19 -3.53 3.14
CA ASP A 196 -3.72 -3.25 1.78
C ASP A 196 -2.84 -2.00 1.64
N LEU A 197 -2.12 -1.65 2.71
CA LEU A 197 -1.18 -0.53 2.71
C LEU A 197 0.13 -0.92 2.00
N LYS A 198 0.74 0.04 1.31
CA LYS A 198 2.08 -0.19 0.76
C LYS A 198 3.13 -0.11 1.87
N PRO A 199 4.32 -0.68 1.67
CA PRO A 199 5.40 -0.57 2.65
C PRO A 199 5.81 0.88 2.91
N GLU A 200 6.15 1.17 4.16
CA GLU A 200 6.63 2.49 4.62
C GLU A 200 5.67 3.67 4.35
N GLU A 201 4.39 3.41 4.14
CA GLU A 201 3.38 4.46 3.99
C GLU A 201 2.98 5.02 5.35
N SER A 202 2.98 6.35 5.45
CA SER A 202 2.63 7.07 6.68
C SER A 202 1.27 7.76 6.57
N PHE A 203 0.43 7.55 7.58
CA PHE A 203 -0.92 8.08 7.67
C PHE A 203 -1.21 8.66 9.06
N ASN A 204 -2.13 9.61 9.07
CA ASN A 204 -2.72 10.20 10.25
C ASN A 204 -4.17 9.71 10.36
N TYR A 205 -4.53 9.13 11.51
CA TYR A 205 -5.90 8.70 11.77
C TYR A 205 -6.55 9.53 12.88
N ARG A 206 -7.88 9.63 12.82
CA ARG A 206 -8.69 10.09 13.95
C ARG A 206 -10.02 9.35 13.97
N ILE A 207 -10.60 9.24 15.15
CA ILE A 207 -11.80 8.45 15.40
C ILE A 207 -12.87 9.38 15.97
N ILE A 208 -14.09 9.30 15.44
CA ILE A 208 -15.23 10.12 15.85
C ILE A 208 -16.34 9.19 16.35
N ALA A 209 -16.84 9.41 17.56
CA ALA A 209 -18.00 8.66 18.06
C ALA A 209 -19.29 9.23 17.48
N VAL A 210 -20.25 8.36 17.15
CA VAL A 210 -21.55 8.74 16.57
C VAL A 210 -22.67 8.19 17.45
N GLY A 211 -23.60 9.05 17.84
CA GLY A 211 -24.80 8.68 18.61
C GLY A 211 -25.87 8.00 17.77
N PHE A 212 -26.87 7.38 18.42
CA PHE A 212 -28.05 6.82 17.72
C PHE A 212 -28.89 7.87 16.98
N ASP A 213 -28.79 9.13 17.39
CA ASP A 213 -29.40 10.30 16.75
C ASP A 213 -28.58 10.85 15.56
N GLY A 214 -27.41 10.26 15.29
CA GLY A 214 -26.48 10.68 14.23
C GLY A 214 -25.57 11.84 14.63
N VAL A 215 -25.63 12.34 15.86
CA VAL A 215 -24.74 13.41 16.33
C VAL A 215 -23.32 12.87 16.53
N GLN A 216 -22.34 13.63 16.04
CA GLN A 216 -20.92 13.27 16.12
C GLN A 216 -20.23 13.96 17.31
N SER A 217 -19.28 13.26 17.92
CA SER A 217 -18.35 13.84 18.89
C SER A 217 -17.31 14.73 18.21
N GLN A 218 -16.48 15.39 19.01
CA GLN A 218 -15.18 15.86 18.51
C GLN A 218 -14.30 14.65 18.13
N PRO A 219 -13.38 14.80 17.15
CA PRO A 219 -12.43 13.74 16.84
C PRO A 219 -11.48 13.43 18.00
N SER A 220 -10.96 12.21 18.05
CA SER A 220 -9.84 11.84 18.93
C SER A 220 -8.59 12.68 18.65
N SER A 221 -7.58 12.57 19.51
CA SER A 221 -6.21 12.97 19.15
C SER A 221 -5.77 12.28 17.86
N ILE A 222 -4.93 12.95 17.08
CA ILE A 222 -4.37 12.40 15.84
C ILE A 222 -3.44 11.23 16.19
N LEU A 223 -3.62 10.12 15.49
CA LEU A 223 -2.80 8.91 15.60
C LEU A 223 -1.86 8.86 14.39
N ASN A 224 -0.59 9.16 14.62
CA ASN A 224 0.45 9.04 13.60
C ASN A 224 0.88 7.59 13.48
N SER A 225 1.13 7.11 12.27
CA SER A 225 1.44 5.71 12.03
C SER A 225 2.10 5.48 10.68
N THR A 226 2.88 4.41 10.60
CA THR A 226 3.63 4.01 9.41
C THR A 226 3.57 2.48 9.25
N SER A 227 3.23 1.99 8.06
CA SER A 227 3.29 0.55 7.76
C SER A 227 4.74 0.04 7.78
N LYS A 228 4.94 -1.27 7.94
CA LYS A 228 6.28 -1.85 7.96
C LYS A 228 7.03 -1.56 6.65
N ALA A 229 8.30 -1.17 6.73
CA ALA A 229 9.17 -1.00 5.57
C ALA A 229 9.60 -2.36 5.00
N LEU A 230 9.95 -2.41 3.71
CA LEU A 230 10.59 -3.60 3.14
C LEU A 230 11.98 -3.80 3.77
N PRO A 231 12.47 -5.05 3.87
CA PRO A 231 13.83 -5.29 4.31
C PRO A 231 14.84 -4.68 3.32
N PRO A 232 16.06 -4.32 3.77
CA PRO A 232 17.08 -3.72 2.90
C PRO A 232 17.55 -4.69 1.82
N GLN A 233 18.10 -4.15 0.73
CA GLN A 233 18.73 -4.95 -0.31
C GLN A 233 20.02 -5.60 0.21
N VAL A 234 20.41 -6.70 -0.41
CA VAL A 234 21.74 -7.29 -0.17
C VAL A 234 22.83 -6.42 -0.81
N GLU A 235 23.99 -6.40 -0.19
CA GLU A 235 25.16 -5.66 -0.67
C GLU A 235 26.26 -6.62 -1.15
N HIS A 236 27.15 -6.13 -2.01
CA HIS A 236 28.32 -6.84 -2.52
C HIS A 236 28.02 -8.24 -3.09
N LEU A 237 26.88 -8.40 -3.77
CA LEU A 237 26.60 -9.61 -4.55
C LEU A 237 27.70 -9.80 -5.61
N ASN A 238 28.27 -11.00 -5.66
CA ASN A 238 29.28 -11.40 -6.63
C ASN A 238 28.99 -12.82 -7.16
N ALA A 239 29.48 -13.11 -8.35
CA ALA A 239 29.38 -14.42 -9.00
C ALA A 239 30.74 -14.86 -9.56
N SER A 240 31.06 -16.15 -9.47
CA SER A 240 32.27 -16.71 -10.08
C SER A 240 32.20 -16.65 -11.61
N LEU A 241 33.35 -16.45 -12.26
CA LEU A 241 33.47 -16.33 -13.73
C LEU A 241 34.18 -17.52 -14.40
N ASP A 242 34.61 -18.50 -13.60
CA ASP A 242 35.46 -19.62 -14.00
C ASP A 242 35.11 -20.93 -13.28
N GLY A 243 33.88 -21.04 -12.75
CA GLY A 243 33.46 -22.24 -12.02
C GLY A 243 33.31 -23.45 -12.94
N ALA A 244 33.87 -24.60 -12.56
CA ALA A 244 33.77 -25.83 -13.34
C ALA A 244 32.35 -26.42 -13.28
N ASN A 245 31.59 -26.28 -14.37
CA ASN A 245 30.17 -26.66 -14.48
C ASN A 245 29.26 -26.06 -13.39
N LYS A 246 29.66 -24.90 -12.84
CA LYS A 246 28.91 -24.21 -11.79
C LYS A 246 29.21 -22.72 -11.75
N VAL A 247 28.33 -21.99 -11.10
CA VAL A 247 28.54 -20.61 -10.67
C VAL A 247 28.32 -20.53 -9.17
N VAL A 248 29.29 -19.99 -8.44
CA VAL A 248 29.18 -19.71 -7.01
C VAL A 248 28.84 -18.25 -6.80
N LEU A 249 27.78 -17.99 -6.06
CA LEU A 249 27.31 -16.67 -5.66
C LEU A 249 27.66 -16.41 -4.20
N THR A 250 28.06 -15.19 -3.88
CA THR A 250 28.32 -14.73 -2.51
C THR A 250 27.84 -13.29 -2.34
N TRP A 251 27.34 -12.95 -1.16
CA TRP A 251 26.94 -11.58 -0.80
C TRP A 251 27.15 -11.33 0.68
N ASP A 252 27.04 -10.06 1.09
CA ASP A 252 27.15 -9.67 2.49
C ASP A 252 25.87 -10.00 3.27
N THR A 253 26.02 -10.45 4.51
CA THR A 253 24.90 -10.65 5.45
C THR A 253 24.54 -9.32 6.10
N PRO A 254 23.42 -8.66 5.74
CA PRO A 254 23.03 -7.41 6.39
C PRO A 254 22.61 -7.68 7.84
N LYS A 255 22.94 -6.74 8.73
CA LYS A 255 22.44 -6.78 10.11
C LYS A 255 20.98 -6.32 10.13
N TYR A 256 20.07 -7.28 9.99
CA TYR A 256 18.63 -7.02 9.99
C TYR A 256 17.94 -7.95 10.99
N LYS A 257 17.31 -7.36 12.03
CA LYS A 257 16.75 -8.11 13.18
C LYS A 257 15.69 -9.12 12.75
N ASP A 258 14.90 -8.74 11.76
CA ASP A 258 13.75 -9.51 11.28
C ASP A 258 14.13 -10.40 10.08
N PHE A 259 15.43 -10.69 9.85
CA PHE A 259 15.87 -11.55 8.76
C PHE A 259 15.28 -12.97 8.84
N SER A 260 14.86 -13.51 7.70
CA SER A 260 14.43 -14.91 7.57
C SER A 260 15.30 -15.67 6.56
N TYR A 261 15.27 -15.33 5.27
CA TYR A 261 16.04 -16.02 4.23
C TYR A 261 16.29 -15.14 3.00
N TYR A 262 17.12 -15.60 2.05
CA TYR A 262 17.36 -14.98 0.75
C TYR A 262 16.62 -15.71 -0.37
N LYS A 263 16.18 -14.97 -1.38
CA LYS A 263 15.75 -15.53 -2.68
C LYS A 263 16.81 -15.24 -3.73
N VAL A 264 17.26 -16.29 -4.39
CA VAL A 264 18.19 -16.21 -5.52
C VAL A 264 17.39 -16.30 -6.81
N TYR A 265 17.56 -15.31 -7.67
CA TYR A 265 16.93 -15.25 -8.98
C TYR A 265 17.98 -15.36 -10.07
N SER A 266 17.60 -15.95 -11.21
CA SER A 266 18.51 -16.11 -12.34
C SER A 266 17.83 -15.92 -13.69
N THR A 267 18.61 -15.61 -14.71
CA THR A 267 18.18 -15.59 -16.11
C THR A 267 19.34 -15.95 -17.02
N SER A 268 19.06 -16.60 -18.16
CA SER A 268 20.08 -16.87 -19.19
C SER A 268 20.52 -15.61 -19.95
N SER A 269 19.79 -14.50 -19.79
CA SER A 269 20.11 -13.24 -20.45
C SER A 269 19.63 -12.03 -19.65
N SER A 270 20.45 -10.98 -19.62
CA SER A 270 20.15 -9.71 -18.94
C SER A 270 18.91 -8.98 -19.47
N PHE A 271 18.45 -9.30 -20.69
CA PHE A 271 17.22 -8.74 -21.27
C PHE A 271 15.94 -9.54 -20.96
N LEU A 272 16.07 -10.75 -20.41
CA LEU A 272 14.93 -11.59 -20.03
C LEU A 272 14.57 -11.38 -18.55
N PRO A 273 13.30 -11.61 -18.17
CA PRO A 273 12.90 -11.57 -16.77
C PRO A 273 13.64 -12.63 -15.97
N TYR A 274 14.01 -12.27 -14.74
CA TYR A 274 14.62 -13.19 -13.79
C TYR A 274 13.57 -14.12 -13.20
N THR A 275 13.92 -15.40 -13.02
CA THR A 275 13.07 -16.40 -12.38
C THR A 275 13.67 -16.83 -11.05
N LEU A 276 12.82 -17.19 -10.08
CA LEU A 276 13.27 -17.70 -8.79
C LEU A 276 14.00 -19.04 -9.00
N LEU A 277 15.25 -19.08 -8.59
CA LEU A 277 16.11 -20.26 -8.68
C LEU A 277 16.12 -21.03 -7.36
N ALA A 278 16.29 -20.33 -6.23
CA ALA A 278 16.40 -20.96 -4.92
C ALA A 278 16.04 -20.03 -3.76
N LYS A 279 15.81 -20.63 -2.60
CA LYS A 279 15.77 -19.97 -1.29
C LYS A 279 16.91 -20.51 -0.42
N THR A 280 17.58 -19.65 0.33
CA THR A 280 18.69 -20.06 1.22
C THR A 280 18.79 -19.13 2.42
N GLU A 281 19.13 -19.67 3.58
CA GLU A 281 19.46 -18.86 4.77
C GLU A 281 20.95 -18.47 4.80
N GLN A 282 21.76 -19.09 3.94
CA GLN A 282 23.19 -18.83 3.83
C GLN A 282 23.45 -17.62 2.91
N ASN A 283 24.56 -16.91 3.14
CA ASN A 283 24.98 -15.78 2.31
C ASN A 283 25.76 -16.20 1.05
N SER A 284 25.57 -17.45 0.62
CA SER A 284 26.15 -18.02 -0.59
C SER A 284 25.20 -19.03 -1.22
N TYR A 285 25.36 -19.24 -2.52
CA TYR A 285 24.60 -20.23 -3.28
C TYR A 285 25.43 -20.77 -4.44
N GLU A 286 25.36 -22.08 -4.67
CA GLU A 286 26.01 -22.76 -5.79
C GLU A 286 24.96 -23.16 -6.84
N ASP A 287 25.02 -22.54 -8.02
CA ASP A 287 24.19 -22.90 -9.17
C ASP A 287 24.94 -23.85 -10.09
N ILE A 288 24.39 -25.04 -10.35
CA ILE A 288 24.98 -26.01 -11.27
C ILE A 288 24.61 -25.60 -12.70
N VAL A 289 25.61 -25.31 -13.52
CA VAL A 289 25.43 -24.83 -14.89
C VAL A 289 26.27 -25.70 -15.81
N GLU A 290 25.62 -26.59 -16.55
CA GLU A 290 26.32 -27.53 -17.42
C GLU A 290 26.86 -26.86 -18.69
N GLY A 291 28.12 -27.17 -18.99
CA GLY A 291 28.79 -26.79 -20.23
C GLY A 291 29.81 -25.67 -20.06
N ALA A 292 30.69 -25.56 -21.05
CA ALA A 292 31.80 -24.60 -21.03
C ALA A 292 31.37 -23.19 -21.45
N ALA A 293 31.98 -22.18 -20.82
CA ALA A 293 31.81 -20.77 -21.13
C ALA A 293 30.34 -20.30 -21.18
N LYS A 294 29.47 -20.89 -20.36
CA LYS A 294 28.06 -20.51 -20.23
C LYS A 294 27.94 -19.34 -19.27
N SER A 295 27.24 -18.29 -19.69
CA SER A 295 26.91 -17.14 -18.86
C SER A 295 25.47 -17.23 -18.35
N LYS A 296 25.26 -16.74 -17.13
CA LYS A 296 23.95 -16.58 -16.50
C LYS A 296 24.00 -15.34 -15.61
N TYR A 297 22.86 -14.68 -15.45
CA TYR A 297 22.77 -13.45 -14.66
C TYR A 297 21.96 -13.70 -13.40
N TYR A 298 22.37 -13.09 -12.29
CA TYR A 298 21.80 -13.34 -10.97
C TYR A 298 21.43 -12.07 -10.24
N LYS A 299 20.36 -12.16 -9.46
CA LYS A 299 19.94 -11.16 -8.48
C LYS A 299 19.57 -11.89 -7.20
N VAL A 300 19.80 -11.24 -6.07
CA VAL A 300 19.45 -11.78 -4.76
C VAL A 300 18.67 -10.74 -4.00
N THR A 301 17.60 -11.17 -3.35
CA THR A 301 16.79 -10.35 -2.43
C THR A 301 16.77 -11.01 -1.06
N MET A 302 16.52 -10.20 -0.04
CA MET A 302 16.32 -10.65 1.33
C MET A 302 14.84 -10.68 1.66
N VAL A 303 14.43 -11.65 2.47
CA VAL A 303 13.08 -11.82 2.98
C VAL A 303 13.10 -11.80 4.50
N ASP A 304 12.15 -11.07 5.09
CA ASP A 304 12.00 -10.97 6.54
C ASP A 304 11.06 -12.04 7.13
N ILE A 305 10.94 -12.08 8.46
CA ILE A 305 10.07 -13.03 9.18
C ILE A 305 8.56 -12.82 8.91
N ASP A 306 8.18 -11.67 8.35
CA ASP A 306 6.81 -11.34 7.96
C ASP A 306 6.59 -11.59 6.44
N GLU A 307 7.52 -12.28 5.78
CA GLU A 307 7.53 -12.60 4.34
C GLU A 307 7.57 -11.38 3.41
N LEU A 308 8.00 -10.20 3.90
CA LEU A 308 8.28 -9.05 3.07
C LEU A 308 9.62 -9.25 2.36
N GLU A 309 9.64 -8.99 1.05
CA GLU A 309 10.83 -9.13 0.22
C GLU A 309 11.43 -7.76 -0.10
N SER A 310 12.75 -7.65 0.01
CA SER A 310 13.49 -6.43 -0.30
C SER A 310 13.24 -6.02 -1.75
N PRO A 311 13.31 -4.72 -2.11
CA PRO A 311 13.23 -4.30 -3.49
C PRO A 311 14.21 -5.08 -4.37
N MET A 312 13.77 -5.51 -5.56
CA MET A 312 14.65 -6.20 -6.51
C MET A 312 15.81 -5.26 -6.93
N PRO A 313 17.08 -5.69 -6.83
CA PRO A 313 18.21 -4.90 -7.32
C PRO A 313 18.02 -4.53 -8.79
N LYS A 314 18.35 -3.28 -9.15
CA LYS A 314 18.23 -2.80 -10.54
C LYS A 314 19.16 -3.59 -11.45
N ASP A 315 20.41 -3.72 -11.03
CA ASP A 315 21.46 -4.42 -11.76
C ASP A 315 21.67 -5.82 -11.17
N GLY A 316 22.09 -6.76 -12.01
CA GLY A 316 22.44 -8.12 -11.61
C GLY A 316 23.93 -8.38 -11.86
N VAL A 317 24.42 -9.50 -11.37
CA VAL A 317 25.80 -9.96 -11.64
C VAL A 317 25.83 -11.05 -12.69
N GLU A 318 26.83 -11.05 -13.56
CA GLU A 318 27.09 -12.15 -14.48
C GLU A 318 27.96 -13.19 -13.79
N GLY A 319 27.51 -14.44 -13.81
CA GLY A 319 28.33 -15.60 -13.50
C GLY A 319 28.61 -16.40 -14.76
N LYS A 320 29.80 -16.99 -14.83
CA LYS A 320 30.25 -17.73 -16.00
C LYS A 320 30.93 -19.04 -15.61
N THR A 321 30.65 -20.09 -16.37
CA THR A 321 31.34 -21.37 -16.21
C THR A 321 32.68 -21.35 -16.91
N LEU A 322 33.59 -22.20 -16.42
CA LEU A 322 34.92 -22.36 -16.99
C LEU A 322 34.86 -22.62 -18.50
N GLY A 323 35.64 -21.87 -19.29
CA GLY A 323 35.78 -22.10 -20.73
C GLY A 323 36.65 -23.32 -21.03
N ILE A 324 36.57 -23.83 -22.26
CA ILE A 324 37.48 -24.89 -22.70
C ILE A 324 38.96 -24.41 -22.66
N PRO A 325 39.93 -25.33 -22.51
CA PRO A 325 41.35 -25.01 -22.63
C PRO A 325 41.71 -24.45 -24.02
N SER A 326 42.74 -23.60 -24.10
CA SER A 326 43.26 -23.18 -25.41
C SER A 326 43.92 -24.36 -26.13
N SER A 327 43.75 -24.44 -27.46
CA SER A 327 44.34 -25.49 -28.29
C SER A 327 45.88 -25.47 -28.20
N PRO A 328 46.58 -26.62 -28.04
CA PRO A 328 48.04 -26.69 -28.11
C PRO A 328 48.61 -26.29 -29.47
N SER A 329 49.92 -26.09 -29.53
CA SER A 329 50.65 -25.85 -30.79
C SER A 329 51.69 -26.94 -31.03
N ILE A 330 51.57 -27.70 -32.11
CA ILE A 330 52.60 -28.66 -32.53
C ILE A 330 53.83 -27.87 -33.00
N ILE A 331 54.98 -28.12 -32.36
CA ILE A 331 56.26 -27.48 -32.67
C ILE A 331 57.22 -28.41 -33.42
N LEU A 332 57.00 -29.72 -33.35
CA LEU A 332 57.80 -30.72 -34.05
C LEU A 332 56.88 -31.81 -34.61
N ALA A 333 57.15 -32.21 -35.86
CA ALA A 333 56.59 -33.41 -36.48
C ALA A 333 57.64 -33.96 -37.47
N GLN A 334 58.47 -34.90 -37.01
CA GLN A 334 59.65 -35.35 -37.74
C GLN A 334 59.66 -36.88 -37.89
N SER A 335 59.98 -37.37 -39.09
CA SER A 335 60.20 -38.81 -39.32
C SER A 335 61.54 -39.27 -38.73
N THR A 336 61.50 -40.44 -38.11
CA THR A 336 62.64 -41.15 -37.54
C THR A 336 62.72 -42.57 -38.11
N SER A 337 63.74 -43.36 -37.75
CA SER A 337 63.92 -44.73 -38.25
C SER A 337 62.76 -45.69 -37.95
N ASP A 338 61.94 -45.38 -36.96
CA ASP A 338 60.95 -46.28 -36.35
C ASP A 338 59.61 -45.59 -36.06
N GLY A 339 59.35 -44.42 -36.63
CA GLY A 339 58.08 -43.71 -36.53
C GLY A 339 58.19 -42.19 -36.63
N ILE A 340 57.08 -41.48 -36.39
CA ILE A 340 57.02 -40.01 -36.40
C ILE A 340 57.05 -39.48 -34.97
N ASP A 341 58.03 -38.64 -34.65
CA ASP A 341 58.11 -37.92 -33.37
C ASP A 341 57.33 -36.60 -33.46
N LEU A 342 56.41 -36.41 -32.51
CA LEU A 342 55.61 -35.20 -32.34
C LEU A 342 55.96 -34.54 -31.02
N GLU A 343 56.12 -33.22 -31.03
CA GLU A 343 56.20 -32.40 -29.81
C GLU A 343 55.30 -31.17 -29.96
N TRP A 344 54.70 -30.75 -28.84
CA TRP A 344 53.84 -29.57 -28.79
C TRP A 344 54.09 -28.74 -27.53
N VAL A 345 53.61 -27.50 -27.56
CA VAL A 345 53.56 -26.60 -26.41
C VAL A 345 52.12 -26.25 -26.07
N ASP A 346 51.87 -26.02 -24.79
CA ASP A 346 50.54 -25.60 -24.34
C ASP A 346 50.39 -24.10 -24.49
N ASN A 347 49.20 -23.69 -24.92
CA ASN A 347 48.78 -22.29 -24.89
C ASN A 347 47.91 -22.00 -23.65
N ASP A 348 47.76 -22.96 -22.74
CA ASP A 348 46.93 -22.91 -21.54
C ASP A 348 47.55 -23.83 -20.46
N SER A 349 47.67 -23.36 -19.23
CA SER A 349 48.28 -24.13 -18.14
C SER A 349 47.38 -25.22 -17.55
N ARG A 350 46.11 -25.30 -17.97
CA ARG A 350 45.12 -26.23 -17.40
C ARG A 350 45.18 -27.65 -17.95
N ALA A 351 45.89 -27.88 -19.04
CA ALA A 351 45.96 -29.20 -19.68
C ALA A 351 46.63 -30.24 -18.76
N VAL A 352 45.94 -31.34 -18.48
CA VAL A 352 46.47 -32.48 -17.68
C VAL A 352 46.71 -33.72 -18.52
N GLU A 353 46.05 -33.82 -19.69
CA GLU A 353 46.25 -34.87 -20.67
C GLU A 353 45.94 -34.38 -22.10
N TYR A 354 46.36 -35.17 -23.10
CA TYR A 354 46.17 -34.87 -24.52
C TYR A 354 45.56 -36.04 -25.29
N GLU A 355 44.76 -35.69 -26.30
CA GLU A 355 44.36 -36.59 -27.38
C GLU A 355 45.06 -36.18 -28.67
N VAL A 356 45.84 -37.09 -29.27
CA VAL A 356 46.50 -36.87 -30.56
C VAL A 356 45.71 -37.64 -31.62
N ARG A 357 45.32 -36.95 -32.70
CA ARG A 357 44.63 -37.57 -33.83
C ARG A 357 45.52 -37.54 -35.06
N ARG A 358 45.62 -38.69 -35.72
CA ARG A 358 46.33 -38.87 -36.98
C ARG A 358 45.35 -39.15 -38.11
N TYR A 359 45.54 -38.45 -39.22
CA TYR A 359 44.79 -38.62 -40.46
C TYR A 359 45.73 -39.02 -41.60
N GLY A 360 45.27 -39.88 -42.51
CA GLY A 360 46.04 -40.36 -43.66
C GLY A 360 46.52 -41.81 -43.51
N GLY A 361 47.09 -42.36 -44.59
CA GLY A 361 47.36 -43.80 -44.74
C GLY A 361 46.09 -44.63 -44.93
N ASP A 362 46.14 -45.91 -44.53
CA ASP A 362 45.02 -46.85 -44.67
C ASP A 362 43.90 -46.61 -43.64
N GLN A 363 44.25 -46.12 -42.44
CA GLN A 363 43.29 -45.82 -41.36
C GLN A 363 43.77 -44.67 -40.46
N ASN A 364 42.82 -43.83 -40.04
CA ASN A 364 43.02 -42.81 -39.02
C ASN A 364 43.30 -43.45 -37.64
N ALA A 365 44.04 -42.74 -36.78
CA ALA A 365 44.34 -43.20 -35.43
C ALA A 365 44.06 -42.12 -34.38
N ILE A 366 43.67 -42.53 -33.18
CA ILE A 366 43.47 -41.66 -32.02
C ILE A 366 44.29 -42.21 -30.86
N PHE A 367 45.20 -41.38 -30.33
CA PHE A 367 45.99 -41.66 -29.13
C PHE A 367 45.38 -40.85 -27.98
N LYS A 368 44.88 -41.53 -26.95
CA LYS A 368 44.23 -40.90 -25.78
C LYS A 368 45.09 -41.03 -24.53
N GLY A 369 44.90 -40.14 -23.56
CA GLY A 369 45.57 -40.20 -22.26
C GLY A 369 47.07 -39.93 -22.33
N VAL A 370 47.53 -39.21 -23.35
CA VAL A 370 48.94 -38.81 -23.46
C VAL A 370 49.20 -37.75 -22.40
N LYS A 371 50.16 -37.98 -21.50
CA LYS A 371 50.48 -37.05 -20.40
C LYS A 371 51.70 -36.18 -20.65
N GLU A 372 52.61 -36.67 -21.49
CA GLU A 372 53.78 -35.91 -21.93
C GLU A 372 53.41 -35.00 -23.10
N LYS A 373 54.17 -33.91 -23.30
CA LYS A 373 53.95 -32.98 -24.43
C LYS A 373 54.59 -33.48 -25.74
N ARG A 374 54.67 -34.79 -25.87
CA ARG A 374 55.29 -35.49 -27.00
C ARG A 374 54.64 -36.86 -27.21
N LEU A 375 54.70 -37.35 -28.44
CA LEU A 375 54.23 -38.68 -28.82
C LEU A 375 55.09 -39.21 -29.96
N LYS A 376 55.50 -40.47 -29.87
CA LYS A 376 56.09 -41.21 -30.99
C LYS A 376 55.05 -42.11 -31.63
N ASP A 377 54.67 -41.82 -32.87
CA ASP A 377 53.80 -42.67 -33.68
C ASP A 377 54.59 -43.78 -34.39
N ILE A 378 54.81 -44.89 -33.67
CA ILE A 378 55.46 -46.10 -34.21
C ILE A 378 54.59 -46.88 -35.21
N LYS A 379 53.31 -46.47 -35.40
CA LYS A 379 52.38 -47.11 -36.33
C LYS A 379 52.32 -46.38 -37.67
N ALA A 380 53.16 -45.37 -37.89
CA ALA A 380 53.29 -44.69 -39.17
C ALA A 380 54.06 -45.59 -40.16
N LEU A 381 53.54 -45.77 -41.37
CA LEU A 381 54.15 -46.63 -42.39
C LEU A 381 55.13 -45.83 -43.28
N PRO A 382 56.33 -46.37 -43.60
CA PRO A 382 57.28 -45.71 -44.48
C PRO A 382 56.67 -45.31 -45.83
N GLY A 383 56.96 -44.09 -46.28
CA GLY A 383 56.50 -43.54 -47.55
C GLY A 383 55.09 -42.92 -47.51
N VAL A 384 54.40 -42.95 -46.38
CA VAL A 384 53.03 -42.42 -46.22
C VAL A 384 53.05 -41.05 -45.53
N GLU A 385 52.29 -40.09 -46.08
CA GLU A 385 52.08 -38.78 -45.46
C GLU A 385 50.89 -38.83 -44.50
N TYR A 386 51.11 -38.35 -43.28
CA TYR A 386 50.10 -38.22 -42.23
C TYR A 386 49.91 -36.76 -41.83
N SER A 387 48.72 -36.40 -41.36
CA SER A 387 48.42 -35.13 -40.71
C SER A 387 48.04 -35.36 -39.26
N TYR A 388 48.61 -34.58 -38.35
CA TYR A 388 48.41 -34.70 -36.91
C TYR A 388 47.77 -33.43 -36.34
N GLU A 389 46.87 -33.60 -35.37
CA GLU A 389 46.36 -32.55 -34.50
C GLU A 389 46.37 -33.02 -33.04
N VAL A 390 46.53 -32.08 -32.12
CA VAL A 390 46.57 -32.32 -30.68
C VAL A 390 45.44 -31.56 -30.01
N ILE A 391 44.72 -32.22 -29.12
CA ILE A 391 43.65 -31.65 -28.29
C ILE A 391 44.10 -31.73 -26.83
N ALA A 392 44.06 -30.60 -26.13
CA ALA A 392 44.28 -30.56 -24.68
C ALA A 392 42.99 -30.89 -23.93
N ILE A 393 43.13 -31.56 -22.79
CA ILE A 393 42.05 -31.90 -21.87
C ILE A 393 42.46 -31.44 -20.47
N ASP A 394 41.61 -30.68 -19.79
CA ASP A 394 41.89 -30.21 -18.43
C ASP A 394 41.44 -31.18 -17.33
N SER A 395 41.71 -30.81 -16.07
CA SER A 395 41.39 -31.64 -14.89
C SER A 395 39.90 -31.90 -14.67
N VAL A 396 39.02 -31.13 -15.32
CA VAL A 396 37.56 -31.29 -15.26
C VAL A 396 36.99 -31.90 -16.54
N GLY A 397 37.86 -32.34 -17.45
CA GLY A 397 37.52 -33.06 -18.67
C GLY A 397 37.10 -32.16 -19.85
N LEU A 398 37.24 -30.84 -19.75
CA LEU A 398 36.96 -29.95 -20.89
C LEU A 398 38.05 -30.09 -21.94
N ARG A 399 37.63 -30.16 -23.20
CA ARG A 399 38.50 -30.41 -24.36
C ARG A 399 38.69 -29.12 -25.13
N SER A 400 39.93 -28.77 -25.46
CA SER A 400 40.23 -27.67 -26.35
C SER A 400 39.70 -27.94 -27.77
N GLU A 401 39.67 -26.89 -28.59
CA GLU A 401 39.67 -27.10 -30.04
C GLU A 401 40.97 -27.82 -30.47
N PRO A 402 40.96 -28.56 -31.59
CA PRO A 402 42.17 -29.18 -32.12
C PRO A 402 43.23 -28.13 -32.49
N SER A 403 44.51 -28.47 -32.29
CA SER A 403 45.62 -27.68 -32.82
C SER A 403 45.53 -27.54 -34.34
N LYS A 404 46.26 -26.57 -34.90
CA LYS A 404 46.52 -26.56 -36.35
C LYS A 404 47.14 -27.89 -36.77
N LYS A 405 46.69 -28.44 -37.90
CA LYS A 405 47.23 -29.69 -38.45
C LYS A 405 48.67 -29.50 -38.92
N VAL A 406 49.54 -30.42 -38.55
CA VAL A 406 50.91 -30.51 -39.08
C VAL A 406 51.07 -31.80 -39.85
N LYS A 407 51.74 -31.73 -41.01
CA LYS A 407 52.01 -32.89 -41.86
C LYS A 407 53.40 -33.44 -41.62
N ALA A 408 53.53 -34.76 -41.63
CA ALA A 408 54.80 -35.45 -41.62
C ALA A 408 54.69 -36.72 -42.47
N LYS A 409 55.76 -37.05 -43.20
CA LYS A 409 55.86 -38.24 -44.02
C LYS A 409 56.88 -39.18 -43.39
N GLN A 410 56.45 -40.40 -43.07
CA GLN A 410 57.31 -41.40 -42.45
C GLN A 410 58.36 -41.91 -43.43
#